data_AF-A0A202FFP7-F1
#
_entry.id   AF-A0A202FFP7-F1
#
_cell.length_a   1.000
_cell.length_b   1.000
_cell.length_c   1.000
_cell.angle_alpha   90.00
_cell.angle_beta   90.00
_cell.angle_gamma   90.00
#
_symmetry.space_group_name_H-M   'P 1'
#
loop_
_entity.id
_entity.type
_entity.pdbx_description
1 polymer ?
#
loop_
_entity_poly.entity_id
_entity_poly.type
_entity_poly.pdbx_seq_one_letter_code
_entity_poly.pdbx_strand_id
1 'polypeptide(L)'
;MKHASMSAIGKYEIALSLVTGMRYGEIIGLTWKDINFDKHTIDINNTHGYKYRTGFKPTKIHSSIRKLDIDPITVKMLKNLKYE
;
A
#
# COMPACT_ATOMS: atom_id res chain seq x y z
N MET A 1 0.60 1.70 -22.18
CA MET A 1 0.23 1.88 -20.76
C MET A 1 0.77 3.23 -20.34
N LYS A 2 -0.09 4.16 -19.94
CA LYS A 2 0.40 5.29 -19.13
C LYS A 2 0.82 4.65 -17.81
N HIS A 3 2.01 5.00 -17.35
CA HIS A 3 2.48 4.60 -16.03
C HIS A 3 2.29 5.84 -15.16
N ALA A 4 1.65 5.68 -14.01
CA ALA A 4 1.55 6.73 -13.02
C ALA A 4 2.90 7.43 -12.82
N SER A 5 2.91 8.75 -12.96
CA SER A 5 4.14 9.53 -12.80
C SER A 5 4.69 9.34 -11.38
N MET A 6 6.02 9.39 -11.23
CA MET A 6 6.64 9.27 -9.90
C MET A 6 6.14 10.33 -8.90
N SER A 7 5.80 11.53 -9.41
CA SER A 7 5.18 12.60 -8.60
C SER A 7 3.77 12.24 -8.11
N ALA A 8 2.99 11.52 -8.93
CA ALA A 8 1.68 11.03 -8.52
C ALA A 8 1.81 9.99 -7.42
N ILE A 9 2.68 8.97 -7.62
CA ILE A 9 2.89 7.88 -6.65
C ILE A 9 3.24 8.41 -5.26
N GLY A 10 4.18 9.36 -5.14
CA GLY A 10 4.54 9.93 -3.84
C GLY A 10 3.37 10.62 -3.10
N LYS A 11 2.44 11.27 -3.83
CA LYS A 11 1.24 11.86 -3.22
C LYS A 11 0.29 10.80 -2.69
N TYR A 12 0.11 9.73 -3.44
CA TYR A 12 -0.73 8.59 -3.04
C TYR A 12 -0.14 7.85 -1.82
N GLU A 13 1.18 7.68 -1.76
CA GLU A 13 1.87 7.09 -0.60
C GLU A 13 1.64 7.90 0.68
N ILE A 14 1.80 9.23 0.61
CA ILE A 14 1.57 10.13 1.75
C ILE A 14 0.10 10.05 2.18
N ALA A 15 -0.84 10.17 1.24
CA ALA A 15 -2.26 10.11 1.55
C ALA A 15 -2.65 8.77 2.21
N LEU A 16 -2.17 7.65 1.65
CA LEU A 16 -2.43 6.32 2.20
C LEU A 16 -1.84 6.18 3.62
N SER A 17 -0.64 6.73 3.86
CA SER A 17 -0.03 6.72 5.20
C SER A 17 -0.87 7.46 6.25
N LEU A 18 -1.46 8.60 5.87
CA LEU A 18 -2.26 9.43 6.76
C LEU A 18 -3.59 8.77 7.13
N VAL A 19 -4.25 8.10 6.18
CA VAL A 19 -5.57 7.51 6.41
C VAL A 19 -5.50 6.11 7.05
N THR A 20 -4.42 5.35 6.82
CA THR A 20 -4.30 3.97 7.32
C THR A 20 -3.35 3.82 8.51
N GLY A 21 -2.48 4.80 8.76
CA GLY A 21 -1.40 4.68 9.74
C GLY A 21 -0.36 3.62 9.40
N MET A 22 -0.30 3.14 8.15
CA MET A 22 0.69 2.17 7.70
C MET A 22 2.11 2.75 7.81
N ARG A 23 3.06 1.89 8.17
CA ARG A 23 4.47 2.27 8.18
C ARG A 23 4.97 2.42 6.76
N TYR A 24 5.92 3.34 6.53
CA TYR A 24 6.50 3.57 5.21
C TYR A 24 6.89 2.27 4.48
N GLY A 25 7.62 1.36 5.15
CA GLY A 25 8.03 0.08 4.59
C GLY A 25 6.88 -0.88 4.22
N GLU A 26 5.70 -0.74 4.83
CA GLU A 26 4.49 -1.50 4.45
C GLU A 26 3.87 -0.89 3.18
N ILE A 27 3.84 0.44 3.08
CA ILE A 27 3.28 1.17 1.93
C ILE A 27 4.07 0.91 0.65
N ILE A 28 5.39 1.06 0.70
CA ILE A 28 6.26 0.80 -0.46
C ILE A 28 6.40 -0.69 -0.78
N GLY A 29 5.96 -1.57 0.12
CA GLY A 29 5.89 -3.02 -0.07
C GLY A 29 4.53 -3.51 -0.54
N LEU A 30 3.55 -2.62 -0.71
CA LEU A 30 2.20 -2.96 -1.09
C LEU A 30 2.11 -3.28 -2.58
N THR A 31 1.38 -4.33 -2.92
CA THR A 31 1.08 -4.69 -4.30
C THR A 31 -0.42 -4.65 -4.58
N TRP A 32 -0.81 -4.57 -5.85
CA TRP A 32 -2.23 -4.61 -6.23
C TRP A 32 -2.95 -5.90 -5.82
N LYS A 33 -2.22 -6.97 -5.50
CA LYS A 33 -2.79 -8.24 -5.01
C LYS A 33 -3.20 -8.16 -3.54
N ASP A 34 -2.62 -7.23 -2.79
CA ASP A 34 -2.89 -7.03 -1.37
C ASP A 34 -4.14 -6.18 -1.14
N ILE A 35 -4.73 -5.59 -2.20
CA ILE A 35 -5.91 -4.72 -2.13
C ILE A 35 -7.14 -5.46 -2.67
N ASN A 36 -8.13 -5.66 -1.82
CA ASN A 36 -9.45 -6.13 -2.21
C ASN A 36 -10.39 -4.94 -2.42
N PHE A 37 -10.59 -4.55 -3.68
CA PHE A 37 -11.43 -3.41 -4.05
C PHE A 37 -12.93 -3.64 -3.88
N ASP A 38 -13.39 -4.89 -3.75
CA ASP A 38 -14.80 -5.23 -3.57
C ASP A 38 -15.17 -5.22 -2.08
N LYS A 39 -14.26 -5.74 -1.25
CA LYS A 39 -14.41 -5.77 0.21
C LYS A 39 -13.88 -4.51 0.90
N HIS A 40 -13.22 -3.62 0.15
CA HIS A 40 -12.60 -2.41 0.68
C HIS A 40 -11.57 -2.70 1.78
N THR A 41 -10.71 -3.69 1.55
CA THR A 41 -9.71 -4.11 2.55
C THR A 41 -8.30 -4.17 1.96
N ILE A 42 -7.30 -3.88 2.79
CA ILE A 42 -5.87 -4.06 2.49
C ILE A 42 -5.30 -5.15 3.40
N ASP A 43 -4.67 -6.16 2.80
CA ASP A 43 -3.94 -7.23 3.48
C ASP A 43 -2.48 -6.83 3.66
N ILE A 44 -2.09 -6.49 4.89
CA ILE A 44 -0.72 -6.07 5.23
C ILE A 44 0.05 -7.30 5.69
N ASN A 45 0.67 -7.99 4.74
CA ASN A 45 1.45 -9.22 4.94
C ASN A 45 2.95 -9.04 4.64
N ASN A 46 3.30 -8.03 3.83
CA ASN A 46 4.63 -7.80 3.28
C ASN A 46 5.19 -6.43 3.68
N THR A 47 6.51 -6.33 3.70
CA THR A 47 7.24 -5.08 3.90
C THR A 47 8.43 -5.00 2.96
N HIS A 48 8.76 -3.81 2.48
CA HIS A 48 9.98 -3.59 1.72
C HIS A 48 11.10 -3.12 2.66
N GLY A 49 12.20 -3.86 2.68
CA GLY A 49 13.38 -3.60 3.53
C GLY A 49 14.25 -2.47 3.00
N TYR A 50 13.69 -1.27 2.79
CA TYR A 50 14.37 -0.12 2.18
C TYR A 50 15.66 0.28 2.90
N LYS A 51 15.67 0.20 4.24
CA LYS A 51 16.81 0.61 5.08
C LYS A 51 18.09 -0.22 4.83
N TYR A 52 17.92 -1.49 4.48
CA TYR A 52 19.03 -2.43 4.25
C TYR A 52 19.11 -2.90 2.80
N ARG A 53 18.29 -2.32 1.90
CA ARG A 53 18.16 -2.70 0.49
C ARG A 53 17.92 -4.20 0.29
N THR A 54 17.21 -4.84 1.21
CA THR A 54 17.00 -6.29 1.18
C THR A 54 15.76 -6.71 0.38
N GLY A 55 15.18 -5.80 -0.40
CA GLY A 55 13.99 -6.07 -1.22
C GLY A 55 12.73 -6.35 -0.41
N PHE A 56 11.79 -7.06 -1.04
CA PHE A 56 10.56 -7.53 -0.41
C PHE A 56 10.87 -8.58 0.65
N LYS A 57 10.31 -8.38 1.83
CA LYS A 57 10.38 -9.31 2.95
C LYS A 57 8.99 -9.51 3.53
N PRO A 58 8.68 -10.71 4.05
CA PRO A 58 7.51 -10.85 4.91
C PRO A 58 7.64 -9.90 6.10
N THR A 59 6.51 -9.45 6.64
CA THR A 59 6.51 -8.69 7.89
C THR A 59 7.27 -9.46 8.98
N LYS A 60 8.12 -8.76 9.75
CA LYS A 60 9.09 -9.38 10.68
C LYS A 60 8.46 -10.26 11.76
N ILE A 61 7.17 -10.12 12.06
CA ILE A 61 6.47 -10.76 13.18
C ILE A 61 5.02 -11.06 12.78
N HIS A 62 4.50 -12.26 13.10
CA HIS A 62 3.09 -12.64 12.85
C HIS A 62 2.07 -11.62 13.38
N SER A 63 2.37 -10.93 14.48
CA SER A 63 1.51 -9.90 15.07
C SER A 63 1.36 -8.63 14.20
N SER A 64 2.22 -8.46 13.19
CA SER A 64 2.14 -7.34 12.24
C SER A 64 1.28 -7.65 11.02
N ILE A 65 0.89 -8.92 10.82
CA ILE A 65 -0.03 -9.33 9.76
C ILE A 65 -1.43 -8.89 10.16
N ARG A 66 -2.01 -7.97 9.38
CA ARG A 66 -3.34 -7.43 9.66
C ARG A 66 -4.09 -7.13 8.37
N LYS A 67 -5.41 -7.17 8.47
CA LYS A 67 -6.33 -6.66 7.45
C LYS A 67 -6.85 -5.30 7.92
N LEU A 68 -6.83 -4.31 7.04
CA LEU A 68 -7.29 -2.96 7.33
C LEU A 68 -8.44 -2.61 6.39
N ASP A 69 -9.55 -2.15 6.96
CA ASP A 69 -10.68 -1.63 6.20
C ASP A 69 -10.38 -0.20 5.74
N ILE A 70 -10.65 0.11 4.48
CA ILE A 70 -10.44 1.43 3.88
C ILE A 70 -11.76 2.03 3.44
N ASP A 71 -11.87 3.35 3.56
CA ASP A 71 -13.08 4.05 3.17
C ASP A 71 -13.22 4.13 1.62
N PRO A 72 -14.42 4.38 1.09
CA PRO A 72 -14.66 4.44 -0.36
C PRO A 72 -13.83 5.50 -1.10
N ILE A 73 -13.43 6.61 -0.44
CA ILE A 73 -12.58 7.64 -1.03
C ILE A 73 -11.17 7.07 -1.25
N THR A 74 -10.63 6.38 -0.25
CA THR A 74 -9.34 5.68 -0.35
C THR A 74 -9.36 4.60 -1.45
N VAL A 75 -10.47 3.85 -1.57
CA VAL A 75 -10.65 2.86 -2.65
C VAL A 75 -10.62 3.52 -4.03
N LYS A 76 -11.37 4.61 -4.22
CA LYS A 76 -11.41 5.36 -5.47
C LYS A 76 -10.03 5.93 -5.82
N MET A 77 -9.34 6.48 -4.83
CA MET A 77 -7.99 7.00 -4.95
C MET A 77 -7.02 5.91 -5.45
N LEU A 78 -7.03 4.72 -4.84
CA LEU A 78 -6.18 3.59 -5.25
C LEU A 78 -6.55 3.05 -6.64
N LYS A 79 -7.85 3.03 -7.01
CA LYS A 79 -8.28 2.67 -8.37
C LYS A 79 -7.70 3.65 -9.40
N ASN A 80 -7.77 4.96 -9.15
CA ASN A 80 -7.22 5.95 -10.07
C ASN A 80 -5.72 5.72 -10.31
N LEU A 81 -4.94 5.55 -9.24
CA LEU A 81 -3.50 5.25 -9.33
C LEU A 81 -3.21 3.96 -10.14
N LYS A 82 -4.08 2.94 -10.07
CA LYS A 82 -3.90 1.68 -10.80
C LYS A 82 -4.05 1.83 -12.31
N TYR A 83 -4.87 2.79 -12.77
CA TYR A 83 -5.17 3.01 -14.18
C TYR A 83 -4.40 4.20 -14.80
N GLU A 84 -3.76 5.04 -13.97
CA GLU A 84 -2.79 6.06 -14.38
C GLU A 84 -1.50 5.46 -14.96
#